data_AF-A0A1Z7M1Y4-F1
#
_entry.id   AF-A0A1Z7M1Y4-F1
#
_cell.length_a   1.000
_cell.length_b   1.000
_cell.length_c   1.000
_cell.angle_alpha   90.00
_cell.angle_beta   90.00
_cell.angle_gamma   90.00
#
_symmetry.space_group_name_H-M   'P 1'
#
loop_
_entity.id
_entity.type
_entity.pdbx_description
1 polymer ?
#
loop_
_entity_poly.entity_id
_entity_poly.type
_entity_poly.pdbx_seq_one_letter_code
_entity_poly.pdbx_strand_id
1 'polypeptide(L)' 'MKTCECYIHSLKTDGKNVLAEAAILERLGENDYLAEYNGVKCHAIFNPIVGRYYVDDVYGVIRNKPPERDSR' A
#
# COMPACT_ATOMS: atom_id res chain seq x y z
N MET A 1 -12.24 -4.62 -9.55
CA MET A 1 -11.11 -4.63 -8.60
C MET A 1 -11.59 -5.27 -7.31
N LYS A 2 -10.84 -6.20 -6.73
CA LYS A 2 -11.20 -6.76 -5.42
C LYS A 2 -10.61 -5.85 -4.34
N THR A 3 -11.47 -5.19 -3.57
CA THR A 3 -11.07 -4.53 -2.33
C THR A 3 -10.97 -5.57 -1.22
N CYS A 4 -10.08 -5.35 -0.27
CA CYS A 4 -9.98 -6.15 0.95
C CYS A 4 -9.68 -5.26 2.15
N GLU A 5 -10.06 -5.74 3.33
CA GLU A 5 -9.75 -5.07 4.58
C GLU A 5 -8.26 -5.17 4.91
N CYS A 6 -7.59 -4.04 4.89
CA CYS A 6 -6.17 -3.90 5.15
C CYS A 6 -5.92 -2.95 6.33
N TYR A 7 -4.77 -3.09 6.99
CA TYR A 7 -4.31 -2.10 7.94
C TYR A 7 -3.66 -0.95 7.19
N ILE A 8 -4.18 0.26 7.36
CA ILE A 8 -3.66 1.46 6.70
C ILE A 8 -2.77 2.21 7.68
N HIS A 9 -1.57 2.62 7.23
CA HIS A 9 -0.61 3.31 8.10
C HIS A 9 -1.16 4.63 8.64
N SER A 10 -1.75 5.46 7.78
CA SER A 10 -2.31 6.76 8.17
C SER A 10 -3.50 6.67 9.13
N LEU A 11 -4.23 5.54 9.16
CA LEU A 11 -5.41 5.38 10.01
C LEU A 11 -5.09 4.89 11.43
N LYS A 12 -3.80 4.78 11.79
CA LYS A 12 -3.44 4.38 13.15
C LYS A 12 -3.89 5.42 14.16
N THR A 13 -4.78 5.02 15.07
CA THR A 13 -5.29 5.86 16.16
C THR A 13 -4.74 5.37 17.49
N ASP A 14 -4.13 6.25 18.28
CA ASP A 14 -3.54 5.93 19.59
C ASP A 14 -2.58 4.71 19.56
N GLY A 15 -1.81 4.59 18.47
CA GLY A 15 -0.86 3.48 18.26
C GLY A 15 -1.49 2.14 17.86
N LYS A 16 -2.81 2.07 17.67
CA LYS A 16 -3.52 0.87 17.22
C LYS A 16 -3.73 0.89 15.71
N ASN A 17 -3.47 -0.24 15.06
CA ASN A 17 -3.74 -0.40 13.63
C ASN A 17 -5.26 -0.47 13.40
N VAL A 18 -5.76 0.35 12.47
CA VAL A 18 -7.18 0.37 12.08
C VAL A 18 -7.33 -0.25 10.70
N LEU A 19 -8.42 -0.97 10.54
CA LEU A 19 -8.79 -1.63 9.28
C LEU A 19 -9.56 -0.65 8.40
N ALA A 20 -9.22 -0.64 7.12
CA ALA A 20 -10.02 0.00 6.09
C ALA A 20 -9.90 -0.76 4.76
N GLU A 21 -10.76 -0.40 3.83
CA GLU A 21 -10.74 -0.99 2.49
C GLU A 21 -9.63 -0.39 1.64
N ALA A 22 -8.81 -1.26 1.05
CA ALA A 22 -7.86 -0.92 0.00
C ALA A 22 -7.92 -1.99 -1.10
N ALA A 23 -7.52 -1.62 -2.31
CA ALA A 23 -7.46 -2.54 -3.43
C ALA A 23 -6.03 -3.05 -3.61
N ILE A 24 -5.81 -4.36 -3.53
CA ILE A 24 -4.53 -4.96 -3.90
C ILE A 24 -4.55 -5.21 -5.42
N LEU A 25 -3.65 -4.54 -6.13
CA LEU A 25 -3.59 -4.54 -7.58
C LEU A 25 -2.73 -5.69 -8.11
N GLU A 26 -1.49 -5.80 -7.65
CA GLU A 26 -0.54 -6.82 -8.10
C GLU A 26 0.56 -7.08 -7.07
N ARG A 27 1.34 -8.14 -7.28
CA ARG A 27 2.53 -8.46 -6.46
C ARG A 27 3.77 -7.96 -7.18
N LEU A 28 4.49 -7.02 -6.57
CA LEU A 28 5.70 -6.42 -7.14
C LEU A 28 6.94 -7.26 -6.83
N GLY A 29 6.96 -7.97 -5.71
CA GLY A 29 8.15 -8.73 -5.28
C GLY A 29 7.91 -9.70 -4.13
N GLU A 30 8.96 -9.99 -3.37
CA GLU A 30 8.88 -10.85 -2.19
C GLU A 30 8.15 -10.14 -1.05
N ASN A 31 6.93 -10.62 -0.76
CA ASN A 31 6.03 -10.02 0.21
C ASN A 31 5.74 -8.52 -0.03
N ASP A 32 5.94 -8.03 -1.25
CA ASP A 32 5.68 -6.66 -1.67
C ASP A 32 4.56 -6.63 -2.71
N TYR A 33 3.55 -5.83 -2.43
CA TYR A 33 2.30 -5.76 -3.18
C TYR A 33 1.96 -4.31 -3.50
N LEU A 34 1.50 -4.08 -4.72
CA LEU A 34 0.93 -2.80 -5.11
C LEU A 34 -0.49 -2.71 -4.56
N ALA A 35 -0.75 -1.74 -3.70
CA ALA A 35 -2.06 -1.39 -3.19
C ALA A 35 -2.50 -0.02 -3.70
N GLU A 36 -3.80 0.19 -3.79
CA GLU A 36 -4.42 1.48 -4.03
C GLU A 36 -5.36 1.81 -2.89
N TYR A 37 -5.12 2.95 -2.24
CA TYR A 37 -5.94 3.49 -1.17
C TYR A 37 -6.27 4.94 -1.49
N ASN A 38 -7.56 5.29 -1.57
CA ASN A 38 -8.03 6.64 -1.96
C ASN A 38 -7.40 7.18 -3.26
N GLY A 39 -7.15 6.33 -4.25
CA GLY A 39 -6.51 6.71 -5.52
C GLY A 39 -4.99 6.92 -5.44
N VAL A 40 -4.38 6.68 -4.28
CA VAL A 40 -2.93 6.69 -4.08
C VAL A 40 -2.40 5.27 -4.19
N LYS A 41 -1.48 5.07 -5.13
CA LYS A 41 -0.75 3.80 -5.26
C LYS A 41 0.36 3.74 -4.22
N CYS A 42 0.44 2.64 -3.50
CA CYS A 42 1.37 2.44 -2.40
C CYS A 42 1.82 0.99 -2.29
N HIS A 43 2.91 0.77 -1.58
CA HIS A 43 3.40 -0.55 -1.22
C HIS A 43 2.57 -1.13 -0.06
N ALA A 44 2.38 -2.43 -0.10
CA ALA A 44 1.72 -3.20 0.93
C ALA A 44 2.46 -4.52 1.18
N ILE A 45 2.45 -4.96 2.44
CA ILE A 45 3.06 -6.21 2.86
C ILE A 45 1.99 -7.16 3.40
N PHE A 46 2.11 -8.45 3.12
CA PHE A 46 1.19 -9.46 3.64
C PHE A 46 1.74 -10.08 4.93
N ASN A 47 0.91 -10.16 5.96
CA ASN A 47 1.23 -10.86 7.20
C ASN A 47 0.50 -12.21 7.22
N PRO A 48 1.22 -13.35 7.05
CA PRO A 48 0.59 -14.67 7.03
C PRO A 48 0.06 -15.14 8.38
N ILE A 49 0.50 -14.57 9.51
CA ILE A 49 0.01 -14.93 10.85
C ILE A 49 -1.39 -14.38 11.06
N VAL A 50 -1.63 -13.14 10.64
CA VAL A 50 -2.91 -12.43 10.77
C VAL A 50 -3.80 -12.65 9.54
N GLY A 51 -3.21 -13.03 8.41
CA GLY A 51 -3.89 -13.20 7.13
C GLY A 51 -4.35 -11.88 6.51
N ARG A 52 -3.64 -10.77 6.78
CA ARG A 52 -4.03 -9.42 6.32
C ARG A 52 -2.86 -8.64 5.74
N TYR A 53 -3.18 -7.68 4.88
CA TYR A 53 -2.23 -6.74 4.29
C TYR A 53 -2.06 -5.50 5.18
N TYR A 54 -0.84 -4.99 5.22
CA TYR A 54 -0.48 -3.71 5.81
C TYR A 54 -0.07 -2.78 4.67
N VAL A 55 -0.88 -1.75 4.44
CA VAL A 55 -0.69 -0.76 3.38
C VAL A 55 0.05 0.43 3.96
N ASP A 56 1.18 0.80 3.36
CA ASP A 56 1.96 1.95 3.75
C ASP A 56 1.68 3.13 2.82
N ASP A 57 0.59 3.84 3.11
CA ASP A 57 0.13 5.02 2.37
C ASP A 57 0.87 6.31 2.77
N VAL A 58 1.79 6.26 3.74
CA VAL A 58 2.60 7.40 4.19
C VAL A 58 3.97 7.37 3.55
N TYR A 59 4.73 6.29 3.76
CA TYR A 59 6.12 6.19 3.30
C TYR A 59 6.26 5.32 2.05
N GLY A 60 5.34 4.39 1.85
CA GLY A 60 5.31 3.47 0.71
C GLY A 60 4.59 4.02 -0.52
N VAL A 61 4.33 5.33 -0.62
CA VAL A 61 3.63 5.91 -1.78
C VAL A 61 4.46 5.83 -3.05
N ILE A 62 3.92 5.18 -4.07
CA ILE A 62 4.52 5.06 -5.39
C ILE A 62 4.14 6.30 -6.19
N ARG A 63 5.04 7.28 -6.19
CA ARG A 63 4.96 8.42 -7.11
C ARG A 63 5.48 7.93 -8.45
N ASN A 64 4.65 7.95 -9.49
CA ASN A 64 5.17 7.92 -10.85
C ASN A 64 6.16 9.06 -10.97
N LYS A 65 7.46 8.75 -11.03
CA LYS A 65 8.46 9.73 -11.46
C LYS A 65 7.95 10.28 -12.79
N PRO A 66 7.81 11.61 -12.98
CA PRO A 66 7.78 12.12 -14.34
C PRO A 66 9.04 11.57 -15.04
N PRO A 67 8.97 11.19 -16.33
CA PRO A 67 10.13 10.66 -17.03
C PRO A 67 11.28 11.62 -16.80
N GLU A 68 12.38 11.13 -16.22
CA GLU A 68 13.60 11.90 -16.10
C GLU A 68 13.91 12.41 -17.50
N ARG A 69 13.75 13.72 -17.70
CA ARG A 69 14.16 14.37 -18.95
C ARG A 69 15.65 14.12 -19.05
N ASP A 70 15.98 13.25 -20.00
CA ASP A 70 17.22 13.20 -20.74
C ASP A 70 17.98 14.51 -20.58
N SER A 71 19.07 14.44 -19.82
CA SER A 71 19.96 15.57 -19.61
C SER A 71 21.39 15.08 -19.80
N ARG A 72 21.74 15.04 -21.09
CA ARG A 72 23.06 15.25 -21.70
C ARG A 72 24.06 14.10 -21.66
#